data_AF-A0A843F6M1-F1
#
_entry.id   AF-A0A843F6M1-F1
#
_cell.length_a   1.000
_cell.length_b   1.000
_cell.length_c   1.000
_cell.angle_alpha   90.00
_cell.angle_beta   90.00
_cell.angle_gamma   90.00
#
_symmetry.space_group_name_H-M   'P 1'
#
loop_
_entity.id
_entity.type
_entity.pdbx_description
1 polymer ?
#
loop_
_entity_poly.entity_id
_entity_poly.type
_entity_poly.pdbx_seq_one_letter_code
_entity_poly.pdbx_strand_id
1 'polypeptide(L)'
;QMGYHQRTEFNKKVIKVGTDGTEVTPKGGFLNYGEVRTAYVLIHGSVPGPTKRLIRFRDATRVPKKADTEPAEVTYVSTDSKQGA
;
A
#
# COMPACT_ATOMS: atom_id res chain seq x y z
N GLN A 1 -3.12 0.58 -28.43
CA GLN A 1 -1.94 0.56 -27.54
C GLN A 1 -2.39 0.07 -26.17
N MET A 2 -1.65 -0.85 -25.56
CA MET A 2 -2.01 -1.44 -24.26
C MET A 2 -1.06 -0.95 -23.16
N GLY A 3 -1.61 -0.31 -22.12
CA GLY A 3 -0.85 0.10 -20.93
C GLY A 3 -0.56 1.59 -20.85
N TYR A 4 0.07 2.00 -19.74
CA TYR A 4 0.39 3.40 -19.42
C TYR A 4 -0.82 4.36 -19.35
N HIS A 5 -2.03 3.82 -19.18
CA HIS A 5 -3.23 4.61 -18.98
C HIS A 5 -3.32 5.14 -17.55
N GLN A 6 -3.81 6.37 -17.40
CA GLN A 6 -4.16 6.92 -16.10
C GLN A 6 -5.39 6.18 -15.56
N ARG A 7 -5.28 5.64 -14.34
CA ARG A 7 -6.38 4.98 -13.64
C ARG A 7 -6.63 5.66 -12.31
N THR A 8 -7.90 5.79 -11.94
CA THR A 8 -8.33 6.23 -10.62
C THR A 8 -9.10 5.09 -9.98
N GLU A 9 -8.55 4.55 -8.90
CA GLU A 9 -9.23 3.56 -8.07
C GLU A 9 -9.83 4.25 -6.85
N PHE A 10 -11.02 3.84 -6.44
CA PHE A 10 -11.79 4.46 -5.37
C PHE A 10 -11.86 3.56 -4.13
N ASN A 11 -12.06 4.19 -2.97
CA ASN A 11 -12.49 3.55 -1.73
C ASN A 11 -11.58 2.41 -1.26
N LYS A 12 -10.26 2.59 -1.38
CA LYS A 12 -9.27 1.69 -0.78
C LYS A 12 -9.13 1.99 0.71
N LYS A 13 -9.23 0.95 1.54
CA LYS A 13 -9.09 1.10 2.99
C LYS A 13 -7.62 1.27 3.36
N VAL A 14 -7.33 2.23 4.23
CA VAL A 14 -6.03 2.39 4.88
C VAL A 14 -6.00 1.47 6.08
N ILE A 15 -5.01 0.58 6.14
CA ILE A 15 -4.85 -0.42 7.22
C ILE A 15 -4.00 0.17 8.35
N LYS A 16 -2.85 0.77 8.00
CA LYS A 16 -1.90 1.33 8.97
C LYS A 16 -1.18 2.50 8.34
N VAL A 17 -0.95 3.56 9.13
CA VAL A 17 -0.02 4.63 8.82
C VAL A 17 1.10 4.54 9.85
N GLY A 18 2.34 4.50 9.38
CA GLY A 18 3.51 4.41 10.26
C GLY A 18 4.58 5.41 9.83
N THR A 19 5.39 5.83 10.80
CA THR A 19 6.51 6.75 10.58
C THR A 19 7.81 6.00 10.28
N ASP A 20 7.98 4.79 10.81
CA ASP A 20 9.18 3.97 10.66
C ASP A 20 8.96 2.83 9.65
N GLY A 21 9.56 2.95 8.47
CA GLY A 21 9.44 1.95 7.41
C GLY A 21 10.18 0.64 7.66
N THR A 22 11.01 0.54 8.71
CA THR A 22 11.69 -0.71 9.08
C THR A 22 10.70 -1.80 9.52
N GLU A 23 9.56 -1.42 10.09
CA GLU A 23 8.51 -2.34 10.55
C GLU A 23 7.87 -3.17 9.42
N VAL A 24 7.90 -2.65 8.20
CA VAL A 24 7.19 -3.23 7.03
C VAL A 24 8.16 -3.78 6.00
N THR A 25 9.41 -3.33 6.01
CA THR A 25 10.40 -3.73 5.02
C THR A 25 10.71 -5.23 5.18
N PRO A 26 10.48 -6.06 4.14
CA PRO A 26 10.84 -7.47 4.18
C PRO A 26 12.34 -7.68 4.32
N LYS A 27 12.77 -8.85 4.82
CA LYS A 27 14.17 -9.28 4.81
C LYS A 27 14.70 -9.24 3.37
N GLY A 28 15.74 -8.44 3.13
CA GLY A 28 16.30 -8.20 1.79
C GLY A 28 15.62 -7.07 0.99
N GLY A 29 14.66 -6.37 1.59
CA GLY A 29 13.97 -5.22 0.99
C GLY A 29 12.86 -5.59 0.01
N PHE A 30 12.09 -4.57 -0.41
CA PHE A 30 11.06 -4.74 -1.43
C PHE A 30 11.70 -4.96 -2.81
N LEU A 31 11.23 -5.97 -3.53
CA LEU A 31 11.69 -6.26 -4.89
C LEU A 31 11.50 -5.05 -5.81
N ASN A 32 12.55 -4.68 -6.54
CA ASN A 32 12.56 -3.53 -7.45
C ASN A 32 12.28 -2.17 -6.78
N TYR A 33 12.27 -2.08 -5.44
CA TYR A 33 12.13 -0.84 -4.69
C TYR A 33 13.32 -0.61 -3.74
N GLY A 34 13.54 -1.52 -2.79
CA GLY A 34 14.51 -1.41 -1.71
C GLY A 34 13.85 -1.31 -0.33
N GLU A 35 14.56 -0.71 0.63
CA GLU A 35 14.07 -0.49 1.98
C GLU A 35 13.21 0.77 2.09
N VAL A 36 12.17 0.74 2.92
CA VAL A 36 11.38 1.93 3.23
C VAL A 36 11.98 2.58 4.47
N ARG A 37 12.51 3.79 4.34
CA ARG A 37 13.17 4.54 5.44
C ARG A 37 12.32 5.68 6.00
N THR A 38 11.19 5.96 5.35
CA THR A 38 10.32 7.09 5.66
C THR A 38 8.95 6.61 6.10
N ALA A 39 8.07 7.56 6.44
CA ALA A 39 6.67 7.28 6.68
C ALA A 39 6.04 6.51 5.52
N TYR A 40 5.13 5.60 5.86
CA TYR A 40 4.49 4.69 4.93
C TYR A 40 2.99 4.56 5.23
N VAL A 41 2.26 4.08 4.23
CA VAL A 41 0.83 3.78 4.34
C VAL A 41 0.60 2.37 3.82
N LEU A 42 0.01 1.51 4.65
CA LEU A 42 -0.49 0.21 4.22
C LEU A 42 -1.92 0.34 3.72
N ILE A 43 -2.14 -0.10 2.49
CA ILE A 43 -3.43 -0.02 1.80
C ILE A 43 -3.93 -1.43 1.57
N HIS A 44 -5.22 -1.64 1.76
CA HIS A 44 -5.86 -2.90 1.46
C HIS A 44 -5.88 -3.18 -0.05
N GLY A 45 -5.33 -4.32 -0.45
CA GLY A 45 -5.30 -4.80 -1.84
C GLY A 45 -4.18 -4.20 -2.68
N SER A 46 -4.44 -4.04 -3.98
CA SER A 46 -3.47 -3.52 -4.97
C SER A 46 -3.71 -2.05 -5.32
N VAL A 47 -2.69 -1.43 -5.93
CA VAL A 47 -2.68 -0.04 -6.42
C VAL A 47 -2.16 -0.03 -7.85
N PRO A 48 -2.67 0.84 -8.75
CA PRO A 48 -2.27 0.83 -10.15
C PRO A 48 -0.83 1.30 -10.36
N GLY A 49 -0.04 0.48 -11.05
CA GLY A 49 1.31 0.82 -11.49
C GLY A 49 2.36 -0.18 -11.06
N PRO A 50 3.55 -0.14 -11.69
CA PRO A 50 4.71 -0.90 -11.23
C PRO A 50 5.29 -0.27 -9.95
N THR A 51 6.21 -1.01 -9.31
CA THR A 51 7.00 -0.50 -8.19
C THR A 51 7.71 0.81 -8.56
N LYS A 52 7.92 1.71 -7.58
CA LYS A 52 8.48 3.06 -7.73
C LYS A 52 7.63 4.08 -8.49
N ARG A 53 6.44 3.74 -9.02
CA ARG A 53 5.56 4.74 -9.63
C ARG A 53 4.96 5.65 -8.58
N LEU A 54 5.00 6.97 -8.83
CA LEU A 54 4.30 7.95 -8.01
C LEU A 54 2.79 7.73 -8.07
N ILE A 55 2.18 7.65 -6.89
CA ILE A 55 0.73 7.53 -6.70
C ILE A 55 0.25 8.78 -5.97
N ARG A 56 -0.88 9.33 -6.40
CA ARG A 56 -1.52 10.49 -5.74
C ARG A 56 -2.72 10.00 -4.95
N PHE A 57 -2.72 10.27 -3.64
CA PHE A 57 -3.89 10.07 -2.80
C PHE A 57 -4.84 11.26 -2.91
N ARG A 58 -6.13 10.96 -2.79
CA ARG A 58 -7.20 11.96 -2.72
C ARG A 58 -8.29 11.41 -1.81
N ASP A 59 -8.94 12.30 -1.08
CA ASP A 59 -10.10 11.95 -0.27
C ASP A 59 -11.22 11.32 -1.10
N ALA A 60 -11.99 10.48 -0.42
CA ALA A 60 -13.11 9.75 -1.01
C ALA A 60 -14.26 10.72 -1.32
N THR A 61 -14.51 10.97 -2.62
CA THR A 61 -15.64 11.80 -3.05
C THR A 61 -16.99 11.10 -2.88
N ARG A 62 -17.01 9.77 -2.88
CA ARG A 62 -18.23 8.95 -2.76
C ARG A 62 -18.01 7.85 -1.73
N VAL A 63 -18.27 8.16 -0.48
CA VAL A 63 -18.19 7.18 0.61
C VAL A 63 -19.35 6.19 0.46
N PRO A 64 -19.08 4.88 0.37
CA PRO A 64 -20.15 3.88 0.29
C PRO A 64 -20.92 3.86 1.62
N LYS A 65 -22.25 3.75 1.57
CA LYS A 65 -23.12 3.70 2.78
C LYS A 65 -22.79 2.52 3.72
N LYS A 66 -22.15 1.48 3.20
CA LYS A 66 -21.66 0.30 3.92
C LYS A 66 -20.13 0.27 3.94
N ALA A 67 -19.49 1.41 4.18
CA ALA A 67 -18.04 1.43 4.34
C ALA A 67 -17.67 0.90 5.73
N ASP A 68 -16.79 -0.11 5.78
CA ASP A 68 -16.20 -0.60 7.03
C ASP A 68 -15.32 0.48 7.65
N THR A 69 -15.96 1.32 8.48
CA THR A 69 -15.34 2.48 9.14
C THR A 69 -14.53 2.06 10.36
N GLU A 70 -14.68 0.79 10.79
CA GLU A 70 -13.94 0.26 11.92
C GLU A 70 -12.43 0.25 11.65
N PRO A 71 -11.62 0.67 12.64
CA PRO A 71 -10.17 0.61 12.54
C PRO A 71 -9.73 -0.84 12.32
N ALA A 72 -8.82 -1.07 11.37
CA ALA A 72 -8.28 -2.40 11.14
C ALA A 72 -7.28 -2.73 12.25
N GLU A 73 -7.56 -3.76 13.05
CA GLU A 73 -6.59 -4.30 14.00
C GLU A 73 -5.55 -5.13 13.23
N VAL A 74 -4.32 -4.63 13.18
CA VAL A 74 -3.21 -5.33 12.52
C VAL A 74 -2.51 -6.22 13.54
N THR A 75 -2.80 -7.51 13.50
CA THR A 75 -2.17 -8.50 14.40
C THR A 75 -0.77 -8.91 13.94
N TYR A 76 -0.55 -9.04 12.63
CA TYR A 76 0.71 -9.51 12.08
C TYR A 76 1.01 -8.87 10.71
N VAL A 77 2.27 -8.52 10.49
CA VAL A 77 2.81 -8.07 9.19
C VAL A 77 3.97 -8.99 8.82
N SER A 78 3.86 -9.69 7.68
CA SER A 78 4.93 -10.56 7.19
C SER A 78 6.11 -9.73 6.69
N THR A 79 7.25 -9.86 7.35
CA THR A 79 8.55 -9.30 6.94
C THR A 79 9.46 -10.34 6.30
N ASP A 80 8.91 -11.49 5.89
CA ASP A 80 9.68 -12.53 5.21
C ASP A 80 10.08 -12.09 3.80
N SER A 81 11.26 -12.54 3.36
CA SER A 81 11.80 -12.23 2.04
C SER A 81 10.80 -12.58 0.93
N LYS A 82 10.73 -11.70 -0.08
CA LYS A 82 9.87 -11.87 -1.27
C LYS A 82 10.69 -12.18 -2.54
N GLN A 83 11.98 -12.48 -2.40
CA GLN A 83 12.90 -12.71 -3.53
C GLN A 83 12.95 -14.16 -4.02
N GLY A 84 12.17 -15.06 -3.43
CA GLY A 84 12.15 -16.51 -3.72
C GLY A 84 11.91 -17.29 -2.42
N ALA A 85 11.39 -18.51 -2.53
CA ALA A 85 11.36 -19.45 -1.40
C ALA A 85 12.77 -19.97 -1.10
#